data_AF-A0A971QM78-F1
#
_entry.id   AF-A0A971QM78-F1
#
_cell.length_a   1.000
_cell.length_b   1.000
_cell.length_c   1.000
_cell.angle_alpha   90.00
_cell.angle_beta   90.00
_cell.angle_gamma   90.00
#
_symmetry.space_group_name_H-M   'P 1'
#
loop_
_entity.id
_entity.type
_entity.pdbx_description
1 polymer ?
#
loop_
_entity_poly.entity_id
_entity_poly.type
_entity_poly.pdbx_seq_one_letter_code
_entity_poly.pdbx_strand_id
1 'polypeptide(L)'
;MPEKMYTDQKNAQIVLALLKAHGIRKVIASPGTTNIPITGSIQNDPFFEVWSAADERSAAYMACGLASASGEAVVISCTAATASRN
;
A
#
# COMPACT_ATOMS: atom_id res chain seq x y z
N MET A 1 5.84 -20.08 -15.26
CA MET A 1 5.00 -18.93 -15.68
C MET A 1 5.77 -17.69 -15.28
N PRO A 2 5.95 -16.66 -16.13
CA PRO A 2 6.64 -15.45 -15.69
C PRO A 2 5.87 -14.84 -14.51
N GLU A 3 6.59 -14.55 -13.43
CA GLU A 3 6.02 -14.01 -12.21
C GLU A 3 5.42 -12.62 -12.53
N LYS A 4 4.10 -12.49 -12.36
CA LYS A 4 3.38 -11.28 -12.77
C LYS A 4 3.64 -10.20 -11.70
N MET A 5 4.55 -9.28 -12.01
CA MET A 5 4.97 -8.22 -11.07
C MET A 5 3.84 -7.29 -10.64
N TYR A 6 2.86 -7.01 -11.52
CA TYR A 6 1.70 -6.18 -11.24
C TYR A 6 0.38 -6.87 -11.61
N THR A 7 -0.69 -6.46 -10.92
CA THR A 7 -2.07 -6.77 -11.30
C THR A 7 -2.38 -6.32 -12.74
N ASP A 8 -3.34 -6.96 -13.41
CA ASP A 8 -3.91 -6.53 -14.70
C ASP A 8 -5.03 -5.50 -14.56
N GLN A 9 -5.44 -5.18 -13.33
CA GLN A 9 -6.42 -4.14 -13.06
C GLN A 9 -5.82 -2.75 -13.34
N LYS A 10 -6.24 -2.14 -14.47
CA LYS A 10 -5.70 -0.85 -14.95
C LYS A 10 -5.84 0.28 -13.93
N ASN A 11 -6.95 0.34 -13.20
CA ASN A 11 -7.16 1.35 -12.14
C ASN A 11 -6.10 1.25 -11.04
N ALA A 12 -5.77 0.04 -10.58
CA ALA A 12 -4.70 -0.16 -9.60
C ALA A 12 -3.34 0.22 -10.19
N GLN A 13 -3.04 -0.17 -11.43
CA GLN A 13 -1.80 0.23 -12.11
C GLN A 13 -1.65 1.75 -12.21
N ILE A 14 -2.73 2.47 -12.54
CA ILE A 14 -2.72 3.95 -12.61
C ILE A 14 -2.36 4.56 -11.26
N VAL A 15 -2.96 4.07 -10.18
CA VAL A 15 -2.64 4.54 -8.82
C VAL A 15 -1.16 4.31 -8.50
N LEU A 16 -0.63 3.10 -8.74
CA LEU A 16 0.77 2.78 -8.49
C LEU A 16 1.73 3.62 -9.32
N ALA A 17 1.40 3.87 -10.59
CA ALA A 17 2.19 4.73 -11.46
C ALA A 17 2.21 6.18 -10.97
N LEU A 18 1.09 6.70 -10.45
CA LEU A 18 1.02 8.04 -9.87
C LEU A 18 1.82 8.13 -8.57
N LEU A 19 1.74 7.14 -7.68
CA LEU A 19 2.57 7.10 -6.47
C LEU A 19 4.06 7.20 -6.82
N LYS A 20 4.51 6.43 -7.83
CA LYS A 20 5.87 6.50 -8.35
C LYS A 20 6.23 7.88 -8.91
N ALA A 21 5.37 8.44 -9.75
CA ALA A 21 5.59 9.76 -10.35
C ALA A 21 5.71 10.88 -9.31
N HIS A 22 5.05 10.74 -8.16
CA HIS A 22 5.11 11.67 -7.03
C HIS A 22 6.16 11.30 -5.96
N GLY A 23 6.97 10.25 -6.16
CA GLY A 23 7.99 9.83 -5.21
C GLY A 23 7.44 9.24 -3.90
N ILE A 24 6.17 8.81 -3.87
CA ILE A 24 5.53 8.25 -2.69
C ILE A 24 5.84 6.75 -2.63
N ARG A 25 6.83 6.40 -1.79
CA ARG A 25 7.39 5.04 -1.70
C ARG A 25 6.95 4.25 -0.47
N LYS A 26 6.56 4.91 0.62
CA LYS A 26 6.28 4.25 1.91
C LYS A 26 4.84 3.79 1.99
N VAL A 27 4.62 2.50 2.25
CA VAL A 27 3.29 1.90 2.31
C VAL A 27 3.16 1.02 3.56
N ILE A 28 2.07 1.21 4.31
CA ILE A 28 1.64 0.27 5.34
C ILE A 28 0.40 -0.45 4.84
N ALA A 29 0.49 -1.77 4.70
CA ALA A 29 -0.58 -2.61 4.20
C ALA A 29 -1.19 -3.45 5.32
N SER A 30 -2.52 -3.48 5.36
CA SER A 30 -3.34 -4.47 6.04
C SER A 30 -3.92 -5.42 4.99
N PRO A 31 -3.27 -6.57 4.73
CA PRO A 31 -3.62 -7.41 3.59
C PRO A 31 -5.02 -8.02 3.72
N GLY A 32 -5.78 -8.03 2.62
CA GLY A 32 -7.04 -8.74 2.51
C GLY A 32 -7.46 -8.90 1.06
N THR A 33 -8.48 -9.72 0.79
CA THR A 33 -8.79 -10.17 -0.58
C THR A 33 -9.03 -9.03 -1.56
N THR A 34 -9.68 -7.94 -1.13
CA THR A 34 -10.06 -6.86 -2.07
C THR A 34 -8.93 -5.88 -2.34
N ASN A 35 -7.85 -5.84 -1.55
CA ASN A 35 -6.71 -4.94 -1.77
C ASN A 35 -5.50 -5.64 -2.41
N ILE A 36 -5.60 -6.94 -2.73
CA ILE A 36 -4.57 -7.71 -3.47
C ILE A 36 -4.03 -6.98 -4.71
N PRO A 37 -4.86 -6.31 -5.55
CA PRO A 37 -4.33 -5.61 -6.72
C PRO A 37 -3.27 -4.55 -6.38
N ILE A 38 -3.37 -3.93 -5.21
CA ILE A 38 -2.37 -3.00 -4.69
C ILE A 38 -1.28 -3.78 -3.94
N THR A 39 -1.64 -4.54 -2.91
CA THR A 39 -0.66 -5.17 -1.98
C THR A 39 0.24 -6.19 -2.69
N GLY A 40 -0.30 -7.03 -3.57
CA GLY A 40 0.49 -7.99 -4.35
C GLY A 40 1.38 -7.34 -5.40
N SER A 41 0.99 -6.18 -5.92
CA SER A 41 1.80 -5.44 -6.90
C SER A 41 2.97 -4.71 -6.24
N ILE A 42 2.73 -4.04 -5.10
CA ILE A 42 3.79 -3.29 -4.40
C ILE A 42 4.80 -4.20 -3.71
N GLN A 43 4.39 -5.41 -3.27
CA GLN A 43 5.27 -6.34 -2.57
C GLN A 43 6.42 -6.83 -3.45
N ASN A 44 6.22 -6.90 -4.78
CA ASN A 44 7.21 -7.37 -5.74
C ASN A 44 7.98 -6.22 -6.42
N ASP A 45 7.78 -4.99 -5.98
CA ASP A 45 8.29 -3.79 -6.63
C ASP A 45 9.26 -3.03 -5.71
N PRO A 46 10.58 -3.04 -6.00
CA PRO A 46 11.60 -2.52 -5.10
C PRO A 46 11.55 -1.00 -4.91
N PHE A 47 10.71 -0.29 -5.67
CA PHE A 47 10.46 1.12 -5.43
C PHE A 47 9.72 1.35 -4.10
N PHE A 48 8.85 0.43 -3.68
CA PHE A 48 8.03 0.58 -2.49
C PHE A 48 8.69 -0.02 -1.26
N GLU A 49 8.65 0.72 -0.16
CA GLU A 49 8.96 0.22 1.18
C GLU A 49 7.65 -0.16 1.87
N VAL A 50 7.47 -1.46 2.10
CA VAL A 50 6.19 -2.01 2.55
C VAL A 50 6.32 -2.59 3.96
N TRP A 51 5.48 -2.11 4.87
CA TRP A 51 5.27 -2.71 6.19
C TRP A 51 3.89 -3.35 6.25
N SER A 52 3.77 -4.46 6.97
CA SER A 52 2.49 -5.12 7.22
C SER A 52 1.97 -4.78 8.61
N ALA A 53 0.68 -4.42 8.69
CA ALA A 53 -0.03 -4.21 9.95
C ALA A 53 -1.32 -5.04 9.95
N ALA A 54 -1.48 -5.91 10.94
CA ALA A 54 -2.62 -6.83 11.02
C ALA A 54 -3.97 -6.13 11.28
N ASP A 55 -3.93 -4.92 11.85
CA ASP A 55 -5.08 -4.11 12.23
C ASP A 55 -4.96 -2.72 11.59
N GLU A 56 -6.05 -2.23 10.98
CA GLU A 56 -6.01 -1.00 10.19
C GLU A 56 -5.84 0.25 11.06
N ARG A 57 -6.35 0.23 12.30
CA ARG A 57 -6.15 1.33 13.25
C ARG A 57 -4.68 1.44 13.64
N SER A 58 -4.04 0.30 13.90
CA SER A 58 -2.60 0.22 14.14
C SER A 58 -1.80 0.67 12.92
N ALA A 59 -2.25 0.32 11.71
CA ALA A 59 -1.66 0.80 10.46
C ALA A 59 -1.69 2.34 10.36
N ALA A 60 -2.81 2.96 10.73
CA ALA A 60 -2.95 4.41 10.75
C ALA A 60 -2.01 5.08 11.76
N TYR A 61 -1.89 4.55 12.97
CA TYR A 61 -0.94 5.08 13.97
C TYR A 61 0.52 4.95 13.51
N MET A 62 0.89 3.81 12.93
CA MET A 62 2.21 3.60 12.34
C MET A 62 2.47 4.59 11.20
N ALA A 63 1.49 4.82 10.33
CA ALA A 63 1.60 5.75 9.21
C ALA A 63 1.83 7.19 9.69
N CYS A 64 1.05 7.64 10.67
CA CYS A 64 1.23 8.95 11.28
C CYS A 64 2.61 9.11 11.91
N GLY A 65 3.08 8.11 12.66
CA GLY A 65 4.43 8.13 13.26
C GLY A 65 5.53 8.19 12.20
N LEU A 66 5.43 7.35 11.17
CA LEU A 66 6.41 7.30 10.08
C LEU A 66 6.43 8.58 9.25
N ALA A 67 5.26 9.14 8.94
CA ALA A 67 5.12 10.40 8.23
C ALA A 67 5.70 11.55 9.07
N SER A 68 5.38 11.61 10.36
CA SER A 68 5.91 12.65 11.26
C SER A 68 7.43 12.55 11.42
N ALA A 69 8.00 11.36 11.49
CA ALA A 69 9.44 11.17 11.68
C ALA A 69 10.24 11.44 10.41
N SER A 70 9.68 11.15 9.24
CA SER A 70 10.40 11.28 7.96
C SER A 70 10.08 12.52 7.15
N GLY A 71 8.95 13.20 7.43
CA GLY A 71 8.47 14.31 6.60
C GLY A 71 7.98 13.87 5.22
N GLU A 72 7.79 12.56 5.00
CA GLU A 72 7.36 11.99 3.72
C GLU A 72 5.91 11.48 3.81
N ALA A 73 5.21 11.48 2.68
CA ALA A 73 3.89 10.88 2.57
C ALA A 73 3.97 9.35 2.76
N VAL A 74 3.01 8.79 3.50
CA VAL A 74 2.88 7.35 3.75
C VAL A 74 1.49 6.89 3.31
N VAL A 75 1.44 5.88 2.46
CA VAL A 75 0.20 5.27 1.99
C VAL A 75 -0.26 4.23 2.99
N ILE A 76 -1.56 4.18 3.26
CA ILE A 76 -2.21 3.04 3.92
C ILE A 76 -3.09 2.28 2.93
N SER A 77 -3.12 0.95 3.04
CA SER A 77 -3.98 0.10 2.22
C SER A 77 -4.65 -0.95 3.08
N CYS A 78 -5.96 -1.06 2.98
CA CYS A 78 -6.76 -2.10 3.66
C CYS A 78 -7.82 -2.67 2.74
N THR A 79 -8.45 -3.77 3.17
CA THR A 79 -9.58 -4.36 2.46
C THR A 79 -10.86 -3.53 2.65
N ALA A 80 -11.91 -3.82 1.90
CA ALA A 80 -13.19 -3.13 2.02
C ALA A 80 -13.93 -3.46 3.35
N ALA A 81 -15.11 -2.87 3.55
CA ALA A 81 -16.05 -3.14 4.64
C ALA A 81 -15.65 -2.58 6.02
N THR A 82 -15.37 -3.43 7.01
CA THR A 82 -15.06 -2.98 8.39
C THR A 82 -13.64 -2.43 8.50
N ALA A 83 -12.72 -3.00 7.73
CA ALA A 83 -11.33 -2.56 7.64
C ALA A 83 -11.19 -1.08 7.26
N SER A 84 -11.99 -0.60 6.31
CA SER A 84 -11.98 0.82 5.90
C SER A 84 -12.63 1.77 6.91
N ARG A 85 -13.22 1.26 8.00
CA ARG A 85 -13.87 2.05 9.06
C ARG A 85 -13.07 2.07 10.37
N ASN A 86 -11.98 1.31 10.44
CA ASN A 86 -11.08 1.21 11.59
C ASN A 86 -10.09 2.37 11.63
#